data_AF-A0A7V9EL05-F1
#
_entry.id   AF-A0A7V9EL05-F1
#
_cell.length_a   1.000
_cell.length_b   1.000
_cell.length_c   1.000
_cell.angle_alpha   90.00
_cell.angle_beta   90.00
_cell.angle_gamma   90.00
#
_symmetry.space_group_name_H-M   'P 1'
#
loop_
_entity.id
_entity.type
_entity.pdbx_description
1 polymer ?
#
loop_
_entity_poly.entity_id
_entity_poly.type
_entity_poly.pdbx_seq_one_letter_code
_entity_poly.pdbx_strand_id
1 'polypeptide(L)'
;MALKGKKKASSRGSAGRRAPAGAPRHVATGPRDTPWYQTTRGRIIGGVIALALVGVLAVLALNARSNSAERTAAAEALDRYAGQVRALLQRVTPPAGEMAALPSEPSAKTLEAIEDGAPQWKKSLQEAGVQAGAMTPPEEVTEAHGLFIESMLLYGSTATTYELALDAGGEAQAGILAAAAEERGHAESVWAAGIGILDGELADLGADPSGLRPPSSPGAAAPQPEGGTGGDATGGAGGGGKDGGAGGAKDSGAGGGKGDPGGTKGDGGGDGGGGKNG
;
A
#
# COMPACT_ATOMS: atom_id res chain seq x y z
N MET A 1 30.07 -27.36 -39.62
CA MET A 1 30.11 -28.00 -40.96
C MET A 1 30.37 -26.94 -42.00
N ALA A 2 31.50 -27.02 -42.71
CA ALA A 2 31.94 -26.04 -43.70
C ALA A 2 31.72 -26.61 -45.10
N LEU A 3 30.85 -25.99 -45.90
CA LEU A 3 30.64 -26.36 -47.30
C LEU A 3 31.35 -25.34 -48.20
N LYS A 4 32.60 -25.67 -48.51
CA LYS A 4 33.48 -24.98 -49.46
C LYS A 4 33.55 -25.82 -50.74
N GLY A 5 33.19 -25.22 -51.88
CA GLY A 5 33.33 -25.79 -53.23
C GLY A 5 32.29 -25.16 -54.16
N LYS A 6 32.62 -24.61 -55.34
CA LYS A 6 33.36 -25.27 -56.42
C LYS A 6 33.90 -24.20 -57.39
N LYS A 7 35.20 -24.25 -57.67
CA LYS A 7 35.82 -23.73 -58.90
C LYS A 7 35.64 -24.76 -60.03
N LYS A 8 35.41 -24.29 -61.27
CA LYS A 8 35.74 -24.88 -62.60
C LYS A 8 34.92 -24.11 -63.65
N ALA A 9 35.32 -23.84 -64.89
CA ALA A 9 36.58 -23.90 -65.63
C ALA A 9 36.34 -22.99 -66.86
N SER A 10 37.24 -22.05 -67.16
CA SER A 10 38.05 -22.06 -68.39
C SER A 10 37.40 -22.76 -69.60
N SER A 11 36.91 -21.96 -70.55
CA SER A 11 36.79 -22.35 -71.95
C SER A 11 37.52 -21.31 -72.79
N ARG A 12 38.42 -21.81 -73.63
CA ARG A 12 39.42 -21.12 -74.43
C ARG A 12 39.06 -21.43 -75.90
N GLY A 13 39.00 -20.41 -76.73
CA GLY A 13 38.78 -20.53 -78.18
C GLY A 13 37.88 -19.38 -78.63
N SER A 14 38.14 -18.63 -79.68
CA SER A 14 38.97 -18.87 -80.85
C SER A 14 39.30 -17.52 -81.48
N ALA A 15 40.51 -17.39 -82.01
CA ALA A 15 41.02 -16.24 -82.72
C ALA A 15 40.12 -15.86 -83.93
N GLY A 16 39.91 -14.56 -84.11
CA GLY A 16 39.10 -14.05 -85.22
C GLY A 16 39.33 -12.56 -85.49
N ARG A 17 40.42 -12.26 -86.20
CA ARG A 17 40.60 -11.13 -87.12
C ARG A 17 40.67 -9.72 -86.51
N ARG A 18 41.85 -9.13 -86.70
CA ARG A 18 42.23 -7.73 -86.41
C ARG A 18 41.37 -6.77 -87.23
N ALA A 19 40.68 -5.87 -86.56
CA ALA A 19 40.14 -4.62 -87.11
C ALA A 19 40.81 -3.44 -86.38
N PRO A 20 41.04 -2.30 -87.06
CA PRO A 20 41.83 -1.18 -86.53
C PRO A 20 41.21 -0.55 -85.28
N ALA A 21 42.08 -0.08 -84.39
CA ALA A 21 41.76 0.52 -83.11
C ALA A 21 40.72 1.64 -83.24
N GLY A 22 39.52 1.41 -82.70
CA GLY A 22 38.53 2.46 -82.48
C GLY A 22 39.03 3.41 -81.39
N ALA A 23 38.93 4.72 -81.66
CA ALA A 23 39.27 5.78 -80.72
C ALA A 23 38.68 5.54 -79.31
N PRO A 24 39.39 5.94 -78.23
CA PRO A 24 38.88 5.83 -76.86
C PRO A 24 37.56 6.59 -76.76
N ARG A 25 36.46 5.85 -76.66
CA ARG A 25 35.15 6.43 -76.36
C ARG A 25 35.17 6.81 -74.90
N HIS A 26 35.07 8.11 -74.60
CA HIS A 26 34.70 8.56 -73.27
C HIS A 26 33.40 7.86 -72.89
N VAL A 27 33.46 6.94 -71.92
CA VAL A 27 32.27 6.48 -71.24
C VAL A 27 31.79 7.68 -70.44
N ALA A 28 30.78 8.37 -70.96
CA ALA A 28 30.05 9.33 -70.14
C ALA A 28 29.52 8.54 -68.94
N THR A 29 30.08 8.80 -67.76
CA THR A 29 29.42 8.41 -66.51
C THR A 29 28.04 9.04 -66.57
N GLY A 30 27.01 8.21 -66.72
CA GLY A 30 25.63 8.67 -66.77
C GLY A 30 25.28 9.52 -65.55
N PRO A 31 24.19 10.29 -65.61
CA PRO A 31 23.74 11.13 -64.50
C PRO A 31 23.74 10.29 -63.23
N ARG A 32 24.50 10.72 -62.21
CA ARG A 32 24.32 10.16 -60.87
C ARG A 32 22.90 10.53 -60.47
N ASP A 33 22.02 9.54 -60.38
CA ASP A 33 20.65 9.75 -59.91
C ASP A 33 20.72 10.44 -58.55
N THR A 34 20.33 11.71 -58.52
CA THR A 34 20.24 12.46 -57.28
C THR A 34 19.26 11.72 -56.38
N PRO A 35 19.66 11.28 -55.18
CA PRO A 35 18.78 10.51 -54.32
C PRO A 35 17.48 11.29 -54.09
N TRP A 36 16.34 10.61 -54.21
CA TRP A 36 15.03 11.26 -54.29
C TRP A 36 14.76 12.25 -53.14
N TYR A 37 15.29 11.97 -51.95
CA TYR A 37 15.22 12.81 -50.75
C TYR A 37 15.98 14.17 -50.85
N GLN A 38 16.86 14.34 -51.84
CA GLN A 38 17.61 15.59 -52.06
C GLN A 38 16.92 16.55 -53.05
N THR A 39 15.92 16.08 -53.80
CA THR A 39 15.12 16.94 -54.69
C THR A 39 14.14 17.80 -53.87
N THR A 40 13.79 18.99 -54.36
CA THR A 40 12.84 19.90 -53.67
C THR A 40 11.52 19.21 -53.35
N ARG A 41 11.04 18.35 -54.25
CA ARG A 41 9.83 17.52 -54.03
C ARG A 41 10.04 16.44 -52.98
N GLY A 42 11.19 15.75 -52.98
CA GLY A 42 11.51 14.74 -51.97
C GLY A 42 11.70 15.31 -50.56
N ARG A 43 12.20 16.54 -50.43
CA ARG A 43 12.28 17.24 -49.14
C ARG A 43 10.91 17.59 -48.57
N ILE A 44 9.96 18.01 -49.41
CA ILE A 44 8.59 18.31 -48.98
C ILE A 44 7.90 17.02 -48.52
N ILE A 45 7.99 15.94 -49.30
CA ILE A 45 7.40 14.64 -48.93
C ILE A 45 8.04 14.10 -47.64
N GLY A 46 9.37 14.15 -47.53
CA GLY A 46 10.09 13.75 -46.32
C GLY A 46 9.70 14.60 -45.10
N GLY A 47 9.52 15.91 -45.28
CA GLY A 47 9.06 16.81 -44.23
C GLY A 47 7.65 16.50 -43.73
N VAL A 48 6.72 16.19 -44.65
CA VAL A 48 5.33 15.80 -44.28
C VAL A 48 5.32 14.47 -43.53
N ILE A 49 6.09 13.48 -43.96
CA ILE A 49 6.21 12.19 -43.26
C ILE A 49 6.81 12.38 -41.85
N ALA A 50 7.86 13.21 -41.72
CA ALA A 50 8.46 13.52 -40.43
C ALA A 50 7.46 14.22 -39.49
N LEU A 51 6.70 15.20 -39.98
CA LEU A 51 5.64 15.87 -39.21
C LEU A 51 4.54 14.91 -38.78
N ALA A 52 4.11 14.00 -39.65
CA ALA A 52 3.12 12.98 -39.31
C ALA A 52 3.63 12.04 -38.21
N LEU A 53 4.89 11.60 -38.29
CA LEU A 53 5.51 10.76 -37.26
C LEU A 53 5.63 11.49 -35.91
N VAL A 54 6.05 12.76 -35.92
CA VAL A 54 6.10 13.59 -34.70
C VAL A 54 4.71 13.79 -34.11
N GLY A 55 3.68 14.00 -34.94
CA GLY A 55 2.30 14.11 -34.50
C GLY A 55 1.78 12.84 -33.83
N VAL A 56 2.03 11.67 -34.43
CA VAL A 56 1.67 10.36 -33.83
C VAL A 56 2.40 10.15 -32.50
N LEU A 57 3.69 10.44 -32.44
CA LEU A 57 4.48 10.33 -31.20
C LEU A 57 4.00 11.30 -30.12
N ALA A 58 3.60 12.52 -30.48
CA ALA A 58 3.03 13.49 -29.55
C ALA A 58 1.69 13.03 -28.98
N VAL A 59 0.80 12.45 -29.80
CA VAL A 59 -0.48 11.87 -29.34
C VAL A 59 -0.24 10.68 -28.41
N LEU A 60 0.70 9.79 -28.76
CA LEU A 60 1.09 8.68 -27.88
C LEU A 60 1.69 9.17 -26.56
N ALA A 61 2.52 10.21 -26.58
CA ALA A 61 3.10 10.80 -25.38
C ALA A 61 2.06 11.50 -24.50
N LEU A 62 1.05 12.15 -25.10
CA LEU A 62 -0.06 12.77 -24.38
C LEU A 62 -0.96 11.71 -23.71
N ASN A 63 -1.33 10.64 -24.43
CA ASN A 63 -2.08 9.52 -23.87
C ASN A 63 -1.29 8.75 -22.80
N ALA A 64 0.03 8.61 -22.97
CA ALA A 64 0.88 8.02 -21.94
C ALA A 64 0.91 8.89 -20.67
N ARG A 65 0.92 10.22 -20.82
CA ARG A 65 0.88 11.17 -19.70
C ARG A 65 -0.45 11.19 -18.96
N SER A 66 -1.58 11.17 -19.67
CA SER A 66 -2.91 11.08 -19.03
C SER A 66 -3.06 9.78 -18.26
N ASN A 67 -2.67 8.66 -18.87
CA ASN A 67 -2.75 7.35 -18.23
C ASN A 67 -1.80 7.25 -17.02
N SER A 68 -0.62 7.89 -17.08
CA SER A 68 0.27 7.96 -15.92
C SER A 68 -0.30 8.82 -14.80
N ALA A 69 -0.91 9.97 -15.13
CA ALA A 69 -1.48 10.87 -14.12
C ALA A 69 -2.69 10.23 -13.42
N GLU A 70 -3.55 9.55 -14.17
CA GLU A 70 -4.69 8.80 -13.61
C GLU A 70 -4.23 7.68 -12.68
N ARG A 71 -3.23 6.89 -13.09
CA ARG A 71 -2.65 5.83 -12.24
C ARG A 71 -2.02 6.37 -10.96
N THR A 72 -1.29 7.48 -11.06
CA THR A 72 -0.70 8.14 -9.88
C THR A 72 -1.79 8.64 -8.93
N ALA A 73 -2.84 9.28 -9.47
CA ALA A 73 -3.96 9.75 -8.66
C ALA A 73 -4.71 8.59 -7.97
N ALA A 74 -4.92 7.47 -8.67
CA ALA A 74 -5.53 6.27 -8.10
C ALA A 74 -4.65 5.67 -6.99
N ALA A 75 -3.33 5.57 -7.22
CA ALA A 75 -2.39 5.06 -6.22
C ALA A 75 -2.35 5.94 -4.96
N GLU A 76 -2.35 7.26 -5.12
CA GLU A 76 -2.44 8.21 -3.99
C GLU A 76 -3.77 8.10 -3.23
N ALA A 77 -4.87 7.84 -3.93
CA ALA A 77 -6.18 7.64 -3.31
C ALA A 77 -6.21 6.35 -2.49
N LEU A 78 -5.67 5.24 -3.03
CA LEU A 78 -5.54 3.97 -2.32
C LEU A 78 -4.59 4.08 -1.11
N ASP A 79 -3.44 4.75 -1.25
CA ASP A 79 -2.51 4.95 -0.13
C ASP A 79 -3.14 5.78 1.00
N ARG A 80 -3.84 6.88 0.66
CA ARG A 80 -4.59 7.67 1.63
C ARG A 80 -5.65 6.84 2.34
N TYR A 81 -6.39 6.01 1.58
CA TYR A 81 -7.39 5.11 2.13
C TYR A 81 -6.76 4.05 3.05
N ALA A 82 -5.65 3.43 2.64
CA ALA A 82 -4.89 2.50 3.47
C ALA A 82 -4.41 3.16 4.78
N GLY A 83 -4.01 4.44 4.74
CA GLY A 83 -3.70 5.24 5.91
C GLY A 83 -4.88 5.41 6.87
N GLN A 84 -6.09 5.65 6.34
CA GLN A 84 -7.31 5.71 7.16
C GLN A 84 -7.66 4.36 7.78
N VAL A 85 -7.56 3.26 7.00
CA VAL A 85 -7.75 1.90 7.52
C VAL A 85 -6.70 1.56 8.58
N ARG A 86 -5.46 2.05 8.46
CA ARG A 86 -4.43 1.88 9.50
C ARG A 86 -4.79 2.60 10.80
N ALA A 87 -5.32 3.81 10.71
CA ALA A 87 -5.82 4.53 11.88
C ALA A 87 -7.00 3.80 12.55
N LEU A 88 -7.86 3.16 11.74
CA LEU A 88 -8.93 2.31 12.23
C LEU A 88 -8.38 1.04 12.91
N LEU A 89 -7.41 0.38 12.29
CA LEU A 89 -6.71 -0.79 12.84
C LEU A 89 -6.12 -0.50 14.21
N GLN A 90 -5.52 0.68 14.42
CA GLN A 90 -4.98 1.09 15.73
C GLN A 90 -6.05 1.17 16.82
N ARG A 91 -7.31 1.46 16.48
CA ARG A 91 -8.43 1.50 17.44
C ARG A 91 -9.02 0.12 17.71
N VAL A 92 -9.05 -0.74 16.70
CA VAL A 92 -9.62 -2.10 16.79
C VAL A 92 -8.61 -3.09 17.40
N THR A 93 -7.30 -2.86 17.24
CA THR A 93 -6.24 -3.76 17.71
C THR A 93 -6.30 -4.02 19.22
N PRO A 94 -6.42 -3.01 20.12
CA PRO A 94 -6.50 -3.28 21.56
C PRO A 94 -7.67 -4.20 21.97
N PRO A 95 -8.96 -3.88 21.65
CA PRO A 95 -10.05 -4.76 22.04
C PRO A 95 -9.98 -6.13 21.37
N ALA A 96 -9.57 -6.21 20.09
CA ALA A 96 -9.42 -7.47 19.38
C ALA A 96 -8.29 -8.34 19.97
N GLY A 97 -7.19 -7.72 20.43
CA GLY A 97 -6.08 -8.39 21.09
C GLY A 97 -6.43 -8.89 22.49
N GLU A 98 -7.17 -8.10 23.26
CA GLU A 98 -7.66 -8.49 24.58
C GLU A 98 -8.64 -9.67 24.48
N MET A 99 -9.62 -9.59 23.58
CA MET A 99 -10.53 -10.72 23.29
C MET A 99 -9.78 -11.97 22.79
N ALA A 100 -8.66 -11.79 22.09
CA ALA A 100 -7.83 -12.90 21.62
C ALA A 100 -7.02 -13.58 22.72
N ALA A 101 -6.73 -12.87 23.81
CA ALA A 101 -5.98 -13.38 24.94
C ALA A 101 -6.85 -14.17 25.93
N LEU A 102 -8.17 -14.08 25.81
CA LEU A 102 -9.10 -14.84 26.65
C LEU A 102 -9.02 -16.35 26.32
N PRO A 103 -8.86 -17.22 27.33
CA PRO A 103 -9.03 -18.64 27.12
C PRO A 103 -10.51 -18.98 26.89
N SER A 104 -10.78 -20.00 26.08
CA SER A 104 -12.14 -20.50 25.85
C SER A 104 -12.70 -21.28 27.05
N GLU A 105 -11.85 -21.63 28.02
CA GLU A 105 -12.25 -22.36 29.22
C GLU A 105 -12.69 -21.36 30.31
N PRO A 106 -13.86 -21.59 30.94
CA PRO A 106 -14.37 -20.71 31.97
C PRO A 106 -13.48 -20.79 33.22
N SER A 107 -13.06 -19.63 33.71
CA SER A 107 -12.35 -19.48 34.98
C SER A 107 -12.74 -18.15 35.63
N ALA A 108 -12.63 -18.04 36.95
CA ALA A 108 -12.93 -16.78 37.65
C ALA A 108 -12.15 -15.58 37.05
N LYS A 109 -10.88 -15.80 36.70
CA LYS A 109 -10.04 -14.80 36.05
C LYS A 109 -10.53 -14.41 34.65
N THR A 110 -11.01 -15.38 33.87
CA THR A 110 -11.57 -15.13 32.53
C THR A 110 -12.81 -14.27 32.63
N LEU A 111 -13.68 -14.57 33.60
CA LEU A 111 -14.94 -13.86 33.78
C LEU A 111 -14.72 -12.45 34.31
N GLU A 112 -13.81 -12.27 35.27
CA GLU A 112 -13.39 -10.94 35.74
C GLU A 112 -12.84 -10.09 34.58
N ALA A 113 -11.99 -10.67 33.72
CA ALA A 113 -11.47 -9.97 32.54
C ALA A 113 -12.56 -9.59 31.53
N ILE A 114 -13.60 -10.43 31.36
CA ILE A 114 -14.75 -10.12 30.51
C ILE A 114 -15.61 -9.02 31.14
N GLU A 115 -15.89 -9.10 32.43
CA GLU A 115 -16.68 -8.12 33.18
C GLU A 115 -16.04 -6.72 33.09
N ASP A 116 -14.73 -6.63 33.27
CA ASP A 116 -13.97 -5.39 33.18
C ASP A 116 -13.82 -4.88 31.73
N GLY A 117 -13.62 -5.80 30.78
CA GLY A 117 -13.23 -5.48 29.40
C GLY A 117 -14.39 -5.28 28.42
N ALA A 118 -15.41 -6.14 28.46
CA ALA A 118 -16.46 -6.19 27.44
C ALA A 118 -17.20 -4.85 27.23
N PRO A 119 -17.53 -4.06 28.28
CA PRO A 119 -18.12 -2.74 28.09
C PRO A 119 -17.22 -1.78 27.28
N GLN A 120 -15.90 -1.81 27.53
CA GLN A 120 -14.95 -0.98 26.81
C GLN A 120 -14.75 -1.47 25.38
N TRP A 121 -14.62 -2.78 25.16
CA TRP A 121 -14.48 -3.35 23.81
C TRP A 121 -15.64 -2.96 22.92
N LYS A 122 -16.89 -3.16 23.40
CA LYS A 122 -18.10 -2.78 22.66
C LYS A 122 -18.09 -1.30 22.28
N LYS A 123 -17.77 -0.42 23.23
CA LYS A 123 -17.71 1.02 22.97
C LYS A 123 -16.65 1.37 21.91
N SER A 124 -15.43 0.88 22.06
CA SER A 124 -14.33 1.15 21.12
C SER A 124 -14.63 0.61 19.71
N LEU A 125 -15.22 -0.58 19.61
CA LEU A 125 -15.60 -1.20 18.34
C LEU A 125 -16.77 -0.47 17.67
N GLN A 126 -17.75 -0.01 18.45
CA GLN A 126 -18.84 0.82 17.95
C GLN A 126 -18.32 2.17 17.41
N GLU A 127 -17.44 2.84 18.16
CA GLU A 127 -16.82 4.08 17.72
C GLU A 127 -15.98 3.89 16.45
N ALA A 128 -15.23 2.77 16.36
CA ALA A 128 -14.50 2.39 15.15
C ALA A 128 -15.46 2.14 13.97
N GLY A 129 -16.57 1.44 14.20
CA GLY A 129 -17.61 1.21 13.18
C GLY A 129 -18.21 2.51 12.64
N VAL A 130 -18.52 3.47 13.51
CA VAL A 130 -19.01 4.81 13.11
C VAL A 130 -17.94 5.56 12.30
N GLN A 131 -16.68 5.51 12.73
CA GLN A 131 -15.58 6.14 12.01
C GLN A 131 -15.41 5.53 10.62
N ALA A 132 -15.47 4.20 10.51
CA ALA A 132 -15.36 3.50 9.24
C ALA A 132 -16.52 3.85 8.30
N GLY A 133 -17.75 3.85 8.80
CA GLY A 133 -18.93 4.23 8.00
C GLY A 133 -18.92 5.68 7.51
N ALA A 134 -18.10 6.55 8.10
CA ALA A 134 -17.88 7.93 7.65
C ALA A 134 -16.75 8.07 6.63
N MET A 135 -15.95 7.03 6.39
CA MET A 135 -14.92 7.02 5.36
C MET A 135 -15.56 6.95 3.97
N THR A 136 -14.89 7.52 2.98
CA THR A 136 -15.28 7.39 1.57
C THR A 136 -14.21 6.57 0.86
N PRO A 137 -14.45 5.28 0.58
CA PRO A 137 -13.49 4.47 -0.13
C PRO A 137 -13.39 4.92 -1.60
N PRO A 138 -12.20 4.79 -2.22
CA PRO A 138 -12.09 4.74 -3.68
C PRO A 138 -12.98 3.63 -4.25
N GLU A 139 -13.49 3.83 -5.47
CA GLU A 139 -14.47 2.93 -6.09
C GLU A 139 -13.95 1.48 -6.13
N GLU A 140 -12.67 1.34 -6.47
CA GLU A 140 -11.93 0.09 -6.65
C GLU A 140 -11.91 -0.78 -5.37
N VAL A 141 -11.98 -0.16 -4.19
CA VAL A 141 -11.88 -0.85 -2.89
C VAL A 141 -13.15 -0.76 -2.06
N THR A 142 -14.30 -0.48 -2.70
CA THR A 142 -15.60 -0.45 -2.03
C THR A 142 -15.93 -1.81 -1.38
N GLU A 143 -15.60 -2.91 -2.04
CA GLU A 143 -15.79 -4.26 -1.48
C GLU A 143 -14.90 -4.48 -0.25
N ALA A 144 -13.61 -4.13 -0.33
CA ALA A 144 -12.69 -4.20 0.81
C ALA A 144 -13.19 -3.37 1.99
N HIS A 145 -13.72 -2.17 1.72
CA HIS A 145 -14.33 -1.30 2.73
C HIS A 145 -15.52 -1.96 3.43
N GLY A 146 -16.41 -2.59 2.68
CA GLY A 146 -17.53 -3.35 3.22
C GLY A 146 -17.06 -4.46 4.18
N LEU A 147 -16.01 -5.20 3.80
CA LEU A 147 -15.43 -6.25 4.64
C LEU A 147 -14.81 -5.69 5.93
N PHE A 148 -14.12 -4.55 5.89
CA PHE A 148 -13.60 -3.93 7.11
C PHE A 148 -14.74 -3.54 8.08
N ILE A 149 -15.84 -2.98 7.56
CA ILE A 149 -17.03 -2.66 8.35
C ILE A 149 -17.65 -3.92 8.96
N GLU A 150 -17.87 -4.95 8.14
CA GLU A 150 -18.45 -6.22 8.58
C GLU A 150 -17.60 -6.87 9.69
N SER A 151 -16.28 -6.89 9.52
CA SER A 151 -15.35 -7.40 10.54
C SER A 151 -15.49 -6.67 11.89
N MET A 152 -15.61 -5.34 11.90
CA MET A 152 -15.81 -4.60 13.16
C MET A 152 -17.16 -4.89 13.81
N LEU A 153 -18.21 -5.07 13.01
CA LEU A 153 -19.52 -5.47 13.53
C LEU A 153 -19.45 -6.88 14.16
N LEU A 154 -18.73 -7.81 13.54
CA LEU A 154 -18.49 -9.15 14.08
C LEU A 154 -17.69 -9.11 15.39
N TYR A 155 -16.64 -8.27 15.48
CA TYR A 155 -15.94 -8.04 16.74
C TYR A 155 -16.86 -7.45 17.81
N GLY A 156 -17.74 -6.52 17.44
CA GLY A 156 -18.74 -5.95 18.36
C GLY A 156 -19.69 -7.02 18.88
N SER A 157 -20.21 -7.88 18.00
CA SER A 157 -21.03 -9.04 18.36
C SER A 157 -20.29 -9.99 19.29
N THR A 158 -19.03 -10.29 18.98
CA THR A 158 -18.17 -11.14 19.82
C THR A 158 -18.09 -10.64 21.26
N ALA A 159 -17.91 -9.33 21.44
CA ALA A 159 -17.85 -8.73 22.78
C ALA A 159 -19.19 -8.89 23.53
N THR A 160 -20.32 -8.78 22.84
CA THR A 160 -21.64 -9.10 23.40
C THR A 160 -21.77 -10.58 23.75
N THR A 161 -21.29 -11.49 22.90
CA THR A 161 -21.30 -12.94 23.16
C THR A 161 -20.47 -13.28 24.40
N TYR A 162 -19.30 -12.66 24.59
CA TYR A 162 -18.52 -12.83 25.82
C TYR A 162 -19.28 -12.36 27.07
N GLU A 163 -19.96 -11.22 27.01
CA GLU A 163 -20.74 -10.69 28.15
C GLU A 163 -21.86 -11.64 28.57
N LEU A 164 -22.51 -12.34 27.63
CA LEU A 164 -23.52 -13.37 27.94
C LEU A 164 -22.96 -14.53 28.77
N ALA A 165 -21.64 -14.78 28.73
CA ALA A 165 -21.01 -15.81 29.53
C ALA A 165 -20.96 -15.45 31.03
N LEU A 166 -21.13 -14.18 31.40
CA LEU A 166 -21.15 -13.75 32.81
C LEU A 166 -22.42 -14.21 33.52
N ASP A 167 -23.54 -14.25 32.80
CA ASP A 167 -24.84 -14.67 33.32
C ASP A 167 -25.07 -16.20 33.19
N ALA A 168 -24.20 -16.87 32.43
CA ALA A 168 -24.24 -18.31 32.23
C ALA A 168 -23.42 -19.07 33.28
N GLY A 169 -23.77 -20.34 33.51
CA GLY A 169 -23.00 -21.24 34.37
C GLY A 169 -22.74 -22.59 33.72
N GLY A 170 -21.69 -23.27 34.17
CA GLY A 170 -21.38 -24.64 33.78
C GLY A 170 -21.08 -24.80 32.28
N GLU A 171 -21.67 -25.82 31.65
CA GLU A 171 -21.41 -26.14 30.24
C GLU A 171 -21.88 -25.04 29.27
N ALA A 172 -22.98 -24.34 29.60
CA ALA A 172 -23.49 -23.25 28.77
C ALA A 172 -22.47 -22.10 28.68
N GLN A 173 -21.82 -21.77 29.81
CA GLN A 173 -20.78 -20.76 29.86
C GLN A 173 -19.58 -21.11 28.99
N ALA A 174 -19.08 -22.36 29.08
CA ALA A 174 -18.01 -22.83 28.22
C ALA A 174 -18.40 -22.80 26.73
N GLY A 175 -19.63 -23.19 26.40
CA GLY A 175 -20.14 -23.13 25.02
C GLY A 175 -20.21 -21.70 24.47
N ILE A 176 -20.63 -20.74 25.27
CA ILE A 176 -20.67 -19.32 24.88
C ILE A 176 -19.25 -18.77 24.66
N LEU A 177 -18.30 -19.06 25.55
CA LEU A 177 -16.90 -18.64 25.38
C LEU A 177 -16.27 -19.24 24.12
N ALA A 178 -16.56 -20.50 23.81
CA ALA A 178 -16.10 -21.14 22.58
C ALA A 178 -16.72 -20.47 21.34
N ALA A 179 -18.03 -20.21 21.34
CA ALA A 179 -18.71 -19.53 20.25
C ALA A 179 -18.16 -18.11 20.02
N ALA A 180 -17.91 -17.35 21.09
CA ALA A 180 -17.29 -16.02 20.99
C ALA A 180 -15.88 -16.10 20.37
N ALA A 181 -15.07 -17.11 20.73
CA ALA A 181 -13.77 -17.31 20.14
C ALA A 181 -13.84 -17.65 18.63
N GLU A 182 -14.85 -18.41 18.20
CA GLU A 182 -15.12 -18.70 16.79
C GLU A 182 -15.57 -17.44 16.02
N GLU A 183 -16.50 -16.66 16.58
CA GLU A 183 -16.95 -15.38 16.00
C GLU A 183 -15.78 -14.41 15.82
N ARG A 184 -14.88 -14.31 16.80
CA ARG A 184 -13.64 -13.53 16.70
C ARG A 184 -12.78 -14.00 15.53
N GLY A 185 -12.57 -15.31 15.41
CA GLY A 185 -11.80 -15.89 14.30
C GLY A 185 -12.43 -15.60 12.94
N HIS A 186 -13.76 -15.60 12.87
CA HIS A 186 -14.48 -15.17 11.67
C HIS A 186 -14.24 -13.68 11.37
N ALA A 187 -14.36 -12.80 12.37
CA ALA A 187 -14.07 -11.36 12.22
C ALA A 187 -12.64 -11.11 11.70
N GLU A 188 -11.64 -11.84 12.22
CA GLU A 188 -10.26 -11.79 11.74
C GLU A 188 -10.14 -12.21 10.26
N SER A 189 -10.84 -13.27 9.86
CA SER A 189 -10.81 -13.77 8.48
C SER A 189 -11.43 -12.77 7.49
N VAL A 190 -12.53 -12.11 7.88
CA VAL A 190 -13.21 -11.09 7.07
C VAL A 190 -12.29 -9.86 6.90
N TRP A 191 -11.61 -9.44 7.96
CA TRP A 191 -10.61 -8.36 7.88
C TRP A 191 -9.47 -8.72 6.92
N ALA A 192 -8.93 -9.94 7.04
CA ALA A 192 -7.85 -10.41 6.19
C ALA A 192 -8.24 -10.47 4.71
N ALA A 193 -9.49 -10.84 4.39
CA ALA A 193 -10.02 -10.79 3.04
C ALA A 193 -10.06 -9.34 2.50
N GLY A 194 -10.48 -8.37 3.32
CA GLY A 194 -10.44 -6.95 2.97
C GLY A 194 -9.02 -6.44 2.66
N ILE A 195 -8.01 -6.88 3.44
CA ILE A 195 -6.60 -6.58 3.14
C ILE A 195 -6.21 -7.15 1.77
N GLY A 196 -6.59 -8.40 1.49
CA GLY A 196 -6.26 -9.06 0.21
C GLY A 196 -6.79 -8.31 -1.01
N ILE A 197 -8.00 -7.76 -0.93
CA ILE A 197 -8.56 -6.94 -2.02
C ILE A 197 -7.78 -5.62 -2.16
N LEU A 198 -7.55 -4.90 -1.06
CA LEU A 198 -6.81 -3.63 -1.09
C LEU A 198 -5.38 -3.80 -1.62
N ASP A 199 -4.66 -4.83 -1.17
CA ASP A 199 -3.30 -5.11 -1.63
C ASP A 199 -3.26 -5.57 -3.09
N GLY A 200 -4.33 -6.22 -3.57
CA GLY A 200 -4.52 -6.54 -4.99
C GLY A 200 -4.62 -5.29 -5.86
N GLU A 201 -5.47 -4.34 -5.47
CA GLU A 201 -5.63 -3.06 -6.19
C GLU A 201 -4.35 -2.21 -6.16
N LEU A 202 -3.63 -2.19 -5.02
CA LEU A 202 -2.31 -1.55 -4.94
C LEU A 202 -1.30 -2.21 -5.89
N ALA A 203 -1.27 -3.54 -5.95
CA ALA A 203 -0.37 -4.28 -6.83
C ALA A 203 -0.68 -4.04 -8.33
N ASP A 204 -1.96 -3.94 -8.71
CA ASP A 204 -2.37 -3.65 -10.09
C ASP A 204 -1.94 -2.25 -10.56
N LEU A 205 -1.78 -1.31 -9.62
CA LEU A 205 -1.20 0.01 -9.87
C LEU A 205 0.32 0.03 -9.78
N GLY A 206 0.96 -1.08 -9.41
CA GLY A 206 2.41 -1.17 -9.19
C GLY A 206 2.88 -0.47 -7.91
N ALA A 207 1.99 -0.28 -6.94
CA ALA A 207 2.31 0.25 -5.62
C ALA A 207 2.73 -0.87 -4.64
N ASP A 208 3.37 -0.46 -3.54
CA ASP A 208 3.71 -1.37 -2.45
C ASP A 208 2.44 -1.82 -1.69
N PRO A 209 2.44 -3.03 -1.10
CA PRO A 209 1.31 -3.50 -0.31
C PRO A 209 1.06 -2.60 0.90
N SER A 210 -0.19 -2.52 1.35
CA SER A 210 -0.63 -1.64 2.44
C SER A 210 0.08 -1.91 3.76
N GLY A 211 0.64 -3.12 3.94
CA GLY A 211 1.28 -3.55 5.17
C GLY A 211 0.33 -3.65 6.37
N LEU A 212 -0.98 -3.63 6.11
CA LEU A 212 -1.99 -3.90 7.11
C LEU A 212 -1.92 -5.35 7.57
N ARG A 213 -2.41 -5.61 8.77
CA ARG A 213 -2.50 -6.94 9.36
C ARG A 213 -3.85 -7.12 10.07
N PRO A 214 -4.31 -8.36 10.30
CA PRO A 214 -5.48 -8.61 11.12
C PRO A 214 -5.32 -8.01 12.53
N PRO A 215 -6.39 -7.46 13.16
CA PRO A 215 -6.28 -6.70 14.41
C PRO A 215 -5.64 -7.46 15.57
N SER A 216 -5.90 -8.76 15.71
CA SER A 216 -5.34 -9.58 16.79
C SER A 216 -3.94 -10.13 16.49
N SER A 217 -3.35 -9.81 15.32
CA SER A 217 -2.02 -10.28 14.95
C SER A 217 -0.91 -9.53 15.70
N PRO A 218 0.17 -10.21 16.12
CA PRO A 218 1.33 -9.54 16.71
C PRO A 218 1.88 -8.42 15.83
N GLY A 219 1.96 -7.21 16.39
CA GLY A 219 2.46 -6.02 15.71
C GLY A 219 1.46 -5.34 14.77
N ALA A 220 0.16 -5.67 14.81
CA ALA A 220 -0.87 -5.02 13.98
C ALA A 220 -0.95 -3.49 14.16
N ALA A 221 -0.68 -2.99 15.37
CA ALA A 221 -0.66 -1.56 15.67
C ALA A 221 0.73 -0.89 15.54
N ALA A 222 1.77 -1.62 15.11
CA ALA A 222 3.10 -1.03 15.00
C ALA A 222 3.12 0.05 13.90
N PRO A 223 3.61 1.27 14.18
CA PRO A 223 3.82 2.26 13.14
C PRO A 223 4.81 1.68 12.12
N GLN A 224 4.47 1.72 10.84
CA GLN A 224 5.45 1.40 9.81
C GLN A 224 6.59 2.42 9.89
N PRO A 225 7.85 2.00 9.74
CA PRO A 225 8.93 2.95 9.56
C PRO A 225 8.63 3.79 8.31
N GLU A 226 8.55 5.11 8.49
CA GLU A 226 8.50 6.05 7.36
C GLU A 226 9.75 5.83 6.51
N GLY A 227 9.59 5.12 5.39
CA GLY A 227 10.71 4.37 4.83
C GLY A 227 10.61 4.09 3.34
N GLY A 228 10.40 5.13 2.54
CA GLY A 228 11.20 5.30 1.33
C GLY A 228 10.50 5.18 -0.02
N THR A 229 10.10 6.33 -0.57
CA THR A 229 10.11 6.53 -2.02
C THR A 229 10.68 7.92 -2.34
N GLY A 230 11.82 7.95 -3.02
CA GLY A 230 12.16 9.01 -3.97
C GLY A 230 12.98 10.20 -3.47
N GLY A 231 14.22 9.99 -3.03
CA GLY A 231 15.23 11.04 -2.96
C GLY A 231 16.39 10.76 -3.92
N ASP A 232 16.33 11.30 -5.14
CA ASP A 232 17.47 11.41 -6.05
C ASP A 232 18.63 12.14 -5.35
N ALA A 233 19.64 11.40 -4.89
CA ALA A 233 20.92 11.98 -4.46
C ALA A 233 21.97 11.73 -5.54
N THR A 234 21.85 12.53 -6.60
CA THR A 234 22.95 12.77 -7.53
C THR A 234 24.05 13.53 -6.77
N GLY A 235 25.22 12.90 -6.64
CA GLY A 235 26.56 13.50 -6.56
C GLY A 235 26.81 14.70 -5.63
N GLY A 236 27.60 14.47 -4.57
CA GLY A 236 28.20 15.55 -3.78
C GLY A 236 29.34 15.07 -2.89
N ALA A 237 30.55 14.99 -3.47
CA ALA A 237 31.79 14.81 -2.74
C ALA A 237 32.24 16.13 -2.09
N GLY A 238 32.75 16.08 -0.85
CA GLY A 238 33.46 17.17 -0.17
C GLY A 238 33.27 17.08 1.35
N GLY A 239 34.25 16.59 2.12
CA GLY A 239 35.31 17.42 2.71
C GLY A 239 34.87 17.86 4.12
N GLY A 240 35.33 17.26 5.21
CA GLY A 240 36.63 17.54 5.81
C GLY A 240 36.51 18.69 6.84
N GLY A 241 36.57 18.37 8.15
CA GLY A 241 36.58 19.40 9.20
C GLY A 241 36.59 18.81 10.61
N LYS A 242 37.73 18.98 11.27
CA LYS A 242 38.12 18.51 12.61
C LYS A 242 37.95 19.65 13.64
N ASP A 243 38.05 19.27 14.91
CA ASP A 243 38.28 20.11 16.12
C ASP A 243 37.02 20.86 16.62
N GLY A 244 36.67 20.94 17.89
CA GLY A 244 37.33 20.71 19.18
C GLY A 244 36.69 21.69 20.17
N GLY A 245 36.55 21.37 21.46
CA GLY A 245 36.14 22.39 22.44
C GLY A 245 35.48 21.87 23.70
N ALA A 246 36.28 21.76 24.76
CA ALA A 246 35.89 21.42 26.12
C ALA A 246 35.31 22.62 26.90
N GLY A 247 34.61 22.32 28.00
CA GLY A 247 34.63 23.14 29.22
C GLY A 247 33.30 23.74 29.65
N GLY A 248 32.92 23.49 30.91
CA GLY A 248 31.87 24.25 31.58
C GLY A 248 31.18 23.49 32.72
N ALA A 249 31.80 23.48 33.89
CA ALA A 249 31.29 22.87 35.10
C ALA A 249 30.41 23.83 35.92
N LYS A 250 29.55 23.24 36.78
CA LYS A 250 28.94 23.77 38.02
C LYS A 250 27.95 24.94 37.87
N ASP A 251 26.72 24.77 38.36
CA ASP A 251 26.40 25.25 39.71
C ASP A 251 25.11 24.63 40.28
N SER A 252 25.11 24.63 41.60
CA SER A 252 24.17 24.22 42.61
C SER A 252 22.78 24.86 42.56
N GLY A 253 21.78 24.11 43.04
CA GLY A 253 20.42 24.61 43.21
C GLY A 253 19.59 23.66 44.07
N ALA A 254 19.88 23.66 45.37
CA ALA A 254 19.04 23.04 46.39
C ALA A 254 17.69 23.76 46.48
N GLY A 255 16.59 23.00 46.53
CA GLY A 255 15.26 23.52 46.76
C GLY A 255 14.36 22.43 47.29
N GLY A 256 14.33 22.28 48.62
CA GLY A 256 13.45 21.37 49.32
C GLY A 256 11.98 21.81 49.23
N GLY A 257 11.08 20.83 49.23
CA GLY A 257 9.64 21.04 49.29
C GLY A 257 8.96 19.81 49.87
N LYS A 258 9.01 19.69 51.20
CA LYS A 258 8.19 18.78 52.01
C LYS A 258 6.76 19.34 52.02
N GLY A 259 5.77 18.56 51.60
CA GLY A 259 4.36 18.90 51.69
C GLY A 259 3.53 17.63 51.84
N ASP A 260 3.13 17.36 53.07
CA ASP A 260 2.34 16.23 53.54
C ASP A 260 0.86 16.23 53.04
N PRO A 261 0.14 15.09 53.21
CA PRO A 261 -1.13 14.82 52.56
C PRO A 261 -2.35 15.32 53.35
N GLY A 262 -3.37 15.79 52.64
CA GLY A 262 -4.74 15.94 53.13
C GLY A 262 -5.67 15.58 51.96
N GLY A 263 -6.56 14.60 52.03
CA GLY A 263 -7.51 14.39 53.12
C GLY A 263 -8.79 15.13 52.79
N THR A 264 -9.61 14.60 51.87
CA THR A 264 -11.05 14.92 51.85
C THR A 264 -11.87 13.66 51.64
N LYS A 265 -12.65 13.40 52.68
CA LYS A 265 -13.66 12.36 52.83
C LYS A 265 -14.95 12.96 52.27
N GLY A 266 -15.50 12.37 51.23
CA GLY A 266 -16.77 12.78 50.63
C GLY A 266 -17.82 11.70 50.88
N ASP A 267 -18.43 11.74 52.06
CA ASP A 267 -19.66 11.01 52.36
C ASP A 267 -20.79 11.60 51.50
N GLY A 268 -21.40 10.76 50.66
CA GLY A 268 -22.54 11.13 49.80
C GLY A 268 -23.59 10.04 49.84
N GLY A 269 -24.36 10.00 50.95
CA GLY A 269 -25.57 9.21 51.05
C GLY A 269 -26.66 9.73 50.11
N GLY A 270 -27.21 8.82 49.30
CA GLY A 270 -28.39 9.05 48.48
C GLY A 270 -29.40 7.94 48.71
N ASP A 271 -30.15 8.09 49.79
CA ASP A 271 -31.41 7.42 50.05
C ASP A 271 -32.48 8.00 49.11
N GLY A 272 -33.41 7.17 48.64
CA GLY A 272 -34.62 7.67 48.00
C GLY A 272 -35.18 6.82 46.88
N GLY A 273 -36.31 6.18 47.16
CA GLY A 273 -37.42 6.20 46.20
C GLY A 273 -37.98 4.85 45.81
N GLY A 274 -38.73 4.23 46.73
CA GLY A 274 -39.74 3.27 46.34
C GLY A 274 -40.78 3.89 45.41
N GLY A 275 -41.13 3.16 44.36
CA GLY A 275 -42.22 3.48 43.45
C GLY A 275 -42.93 2.20 43.02
N LYS A 276 -43.86 1.73 43.85
CA LYS A 276 -44.97 0.89 43.40
C LYS A 276 -45.90 1.78 42.57
N ASN A 277 -46.40 1.29 41.44
CA ASN A 277 -47.74 1.60 40.91
C ASN A 277 -48.02 0.75 39.66
N GLY A 278 -49.20 0.13 39.62
CA GLY A 278 -49.83 -0.40 38.41
C GLY A 278 -49.91 -1.91 38.35
#